data_AF-A0A545V066-F1
#
_entry.id   AF-A0A545V066-F1
#
_cell.length_a   1.000
_cell.length_b   1.000
_cell.length_c   1.000
_cell.angle_alpha   90.00
_cell.angle_beta   90.00
_cell.angle_gamma   90.00
#
_symmetry.space_group_name_H-M   'P 1'
#
loop_
_entity.id
_entity.type
_entity.pdbx_description
1 polymer ?
#
loop_
_entity_poly.entity_id
_entity_poly.type
_entity_poly.pdbx_seq_one_letter_code
_entity_poly.pdbx_strand_id
1 'polypeptide(L)'
;MPPAKDPAPRHTPLAQAKDRDYDRGRDNDRSTSSSSSSAAVSAAVIASPPTENEGTSPPRQKRWATKTRTGCITCRPDGAVNDSVFVRIVDMLSIDLTLLGSTWQAHLHGYGALYKMRGGYKRLSKVVTNFDYQFQYVYVLHVLASTTTPAAQLLTIFDDLTPDEIHHVFTFTLYSDVPCSSHVFADLIRINRLRALVAAGVSVNGFVRPAARQIYKHIAEFSINDWEEPYGVPDKPEARLLCRLFQLAVLLYGLLALPPLSPAASGPGPGKPSSLPSPEMSGAEAGQHAPGLQDQDQDEEDEEEDEEEEEGEEEEKKEGGASGDEDATSPPAVATLRAEILTLIREVLPLIEKRPNSVSWPLAVVGVTLTDEKDAGEREFVAQILQRISTHRDAYYGPTLCLRKLQTFWASGKTGWEDCYDEACAVLA
;
A
#
# COMPACT_ATOMS: atom_id res chain seq x y z
N MET A 1 -58.09 -14.86 -21.18
CA MET A 1 -56.77 -14.34 -20.81
C MET A 1 -56.36 -14.97 -19.48
N PRO A 2 -55.38 -15.88 -19.45
CA PRO A 2 -54.75 -16.33 -18.21
C PRO A 2 -53.62 -15.35 -17.81
N PRO A 3 -53.30 -15.20 -16.51
CA PRO A 3 -52.28 -14.29 -16.05
C PRO A 3 -50.86 -14.82 -16.34
N ALA A 4 -49.96 -13.88 -16.61
CA ALA A 4 -48.55 -14.11 -16.92
C ALA A 4 -47.79 -14.72 -15.73
N LYS A 5 -46.92 -15.69 -16.02
CA LYS A 5 -45.93 -16.25 -15.08
C LYS A 5 -44.67 -15.38 -15.12
N ASP A 6 -44.21 -14.92 -13.96
CA ASP A 6 -42.89 -14.32 -13.81
C ASP A 6 -41.76 -15.34 -14.06
N PRO A 7 -40.63 -14.93 -14.66
CA PRO A 7 -39.50 -15.82 -14.91
C PRO A 7 -38.63 -15.99 -13.66
N ALA A 8 -38.39 -17.24 -13.27
CA ALA A 8 -37.46 -17.62 -12.21
C ALA A 8 -36.00 -17.25 -12.54
N PRO A 9 -35.17 -16.88 -11.54
CA PRO A 9 -33.75 -16.59 -11.75
C PRO A 9 -32.95 -17.87 -12.03
N ARG A 10 -32.05 -17.80 -13.03
CA ARG A 10 -31.13 -18.88 -13.41
C ARG A 10 -30.05 -19.04 -12.34
N HIS A 11 -30.11 -20.14 -11.59
CA HIS A 11 -28.98 -20.61 -10.79
C HIS A 11 -27.84 -21.09 -11.70
N THR A 12 -26.69 -20.43 -11.59
CA THR A 12 -25.42 -20.98 -12.08
C THR A 12 -24.69 -21.58 -10.87
N PRO A 13 -24.39 -22.89 -10.84
CA PRO A 13 -23.77 -23.49 -9.67
C PRO A 13 -22.29 -23.10 -9.57
N LEU A 14 -21.93 -22.42 -8.48
CA LEU A 14 -20.54 -22.24 -8.04
C LEU A 14 -19.95 -23.61 -7.68
N ALA A 15 -18.81 -23.94 -8.28
CA ALA A 15 -18.07 -25.15 -7.99
C ALA A 15 -17.55 -25.11 -6.54
N GLN A 16 -18.02 -26.05 -5.72
CA GLN A 16 -17.49 -26.28 -4.38
C GLN A 16 -16.04 -26.74 -4.48
N ALA A 17 -15.12 -25.99 -3.86
CA ALA A 17 -13.77 -26.44 -3.61
C ALA A 17 -13.81 -27.62 -2.64
N LYS A 18 -13.61 -28.84 -3.16
CA LYS A 18 -13.39 -30.02 -2.33
C LYS A 18 -11.96 -29.98 -1.80
N ASP A 19 -11.84 -29.94 -0.48
CA ASP A 19 -10.65 -30.32 0.25
C ASP A 19 -10.09 -31.64 -0.31
N ARG A 20 -8.85 -31.59 -0.80
CA ARG A 20 -8.08 -32.79 -1.10
C ARG A 20 -6.99 -32.92 -0.05
N ASP A 21 -7.29 -33.78 0.92
CA ASP A 21 -6.32 -34.44 1.80
C ASP A 21 -5.16 -34.99 0.96
N TYR A 22 -3.95 -34.56 1.28
CA TYR A 22 -2.71 -35.11 0.73
C TYR A 22 -2.14 -36.10 1.74
N ASP A 23 -2.63 -37.34 1.69
CA ASP A 23 -2.04 -38.45 2.43
C ASP A 23 -0.78 -38.94 1.68
N ARG A 24 0.39 -38.76 2.29
CA ARG A 24 1.69 -39.18 1.72
C ARG A 24 2.13 -40.46 2.43
N GLY A 25 1.61 -41.58 1.93
CA GLY A 25 2.05 -42.92 2.25
C GLY A 25 3.51 -43.15 1.84
N ARG A 26 4.33 -43.45 2.85
CA ARG A 26 5.68 -44.01 2.79
C ARG A 26 5.59 -45.44 2.28
N ASP A 27 6.40 -45.79 1.27
CA ASP A 27 6.86 -47.19 1.10
C ASP A 27 8.26 -47.22 0.48
N ASN A 28 9.10 -48.03 1.12
CA ASN A 28 10.50 -48.28 0.81
C ASN A 28 10.62 -49.73 0.29
N ASP A 29 11.63 -49.94 -0.57
CA ASP A 29 12.28 -51.21 -0.91
C ASP A 29 11.52 -52.27 -1.74
N ARG A 30 11.96 -52.42 -3.00
CA ARG A 30 12.65 -53.65 -3.40
C ARG A 30 13.49 -53.51 -4.68
N SER A 31 14.76 -53.85 -4.52
CA SER A 31 15.78 -54.05 -5.54
C SER A 31 15.48 -55.25 -6.44
N THR A 32 15.75 -55.12 -7.75
CA THR A 32 16.36 -56.20 -8.56
C THR A 32 17.26 -55.59 -9.63
N SER A 33 18.48 -56.09 -9.65
CA SER A 33 19.55 -55.82 -10.60
C SER A 33 19.33 -56.54 -11.93
N SER A 34 19.83 -55.97 -13.04
CA SER A 34 21.02 -56.49 -13.74
C SER A 34 21.20 -55.92 -15.17
N SER A 35 22.48 -55.65 -15.46
CA SER A 35 23.17 -55.81 -16.76
C SER A 35 23.09 -54.72 -17.84
N SER A 36 24.08 -53.83 -17.74
CA SER A 36 24.98 -53.32 -18.79
C SER A 36 24.85 -53.82 -20.24
N SER A 37 24.84 -52.88 -21.19
CA SER A 37 25.47 -53.03 -22.52
C SER A 37 25.78 -51.65 -23.12
N SER A 38 27.06 -51.41 -23.38
CA SER A 38 27.66 -50.25 -24.05
C SER A 38 27.67 -50.41 -25.58
N ALA A 39 27.32 -49.35 -26.32
CA ALA A 39 27.79 -49.10 -27.70
C ALA A 39 27.53 -47.60 -28.02
N ALA A 40 28.56 -46.76 -28.06
CA ALA A 40 29.46 -46.50 -29.19
C ALA A 40 28.92 -45.41 -30.13
N VAL A 41 29.68 -44.31 -30.15
CA VAL A 41 29.55 -43.10 -30.95
C VAL A 41 29.83 -43.42 -32.42
N SER A 42 29.11 -42.81 -33.36
CA SER A 42 29.53 -42.75 -34.76
C SER A 42 29.20 -41.39 -35.37
N ALA A 43 30.26 -40.72 -35.78
CA ALA A 43 30.29 -39.42 -36.44
C ALA A 43 29.83 -39.55 -37.90
N ALA A 44 28.94 -38.65 -38.34
CA ALA A 44 28.59 -38.50 -39.75
C ALA A 44 29.55 -37.52 -40.42
N VAL A 45 30.16 -38.00 -41.51
CA VAL A 45 31.18 -37.37 -42.33
C VAL A 45 30.60 -36.23 -43.18
N ILE A 46 31.34 -35.12 -43.21
CA ILE A 46 31.12 -33.95 -44.07
C ILE A 46 31.47 -34.32 -45.52
N ALA A 47 30.52 -34.17 -46.44
CA ALA A 47 30.77 -34.24 -47.88
C ALA A 47 30.93 -32.82 -48.47
N SER A 48 32.03 -32.59 -49.16
CA SER A 48 32.37 -31.34 -49.86
C SER A 48 31.41 -31.04 -51.03
N PRO A 49 31.20 -29.75 -51.38
CA PRO A 49 30.35 -29.36 -52.51
C PRO A 49 31.08 -29.49 -53.85
N PRO A 50 30.38 -29.78 -54.95
CA PRO A 50 30.97 -29.74 -56.28
C PRO A 50 31.00 -28.31 -56.86
N THR A 51 31.92 -28.17 -57.79
CA THR A 51 32.44 -26.99 -58.47
C THR A 51 31.44 -26.23 -59.34
N GLU A 52 31.76 -24.94 -59.49
CA GLU A 52 31.13 -23.90 -60.29
C GLU A 52 30.81 -24.32 -61.74
N ASN A 53 29.68 -23.82 -62.25
CA ASN A 53 29.43 -23.75 -63.68
C ASN A 53 28.78 -22.39 -64.00
N GLU A 54 29.47 -21.60 -64.81
CA GLU A 54 29.02 -20.31 -65.34
C GLU A 54 27.83 -20.49 -66.29
N GLY A 55 26.80 -19.66 -66.15
CA GLY A 55 25.63 -19.68 -67.03
C GLY A 55 24.57 -18.66 -66.65
N THR A 56 24.70 -17.45 -67.20
CA THR A 56 23.68 -16.40 -67.43
C THR A 56 22.29 -16.61 -66.81
N SER A 57 21.99 -15.88 -65.74
CA SER A 57 20.63 -15.67 -65.20
C SER A 57 20.23 -14.19 -65.34
N PRO A 58 18.97 -13.85 -65.69
CA PRO A 58 18.53 -12.46 -65.89
C PRO A 58 18.46 -11.69 -64.55
N PRO A 59 18.50 -10.34 -64.57
CA PRO A 59 18.65 -9.55 -63.36
C PRO A 59 17.45 -9.75 -62.42
N ARG A 60 17.75 -10.20 -61.19
CA ARG A 60 16.80 -10.42 -60.11
C ARG A 60 16.11 -9.12 -59.73
N GLN A 61 14.85 -8.94 -60.15
CA GLN A 61 14.01 -7.85 -59.68
C GLN A 61 13.80 -7.96 -58.16
N LYS A 62 14.28 -6.97 -57.41
CA LYS A 62 14.03 -6.86 -55.97
C LYS A 62 12.57 -6.46 -55.76
N ARG A 63 11.69 -7.45 -55.58
CA ARG A 63 10.38 -7.24 -54.98
C ARG A 63 10.61 -6.92 -53.49
N TRP A 64 10.39 -5.67 -53.11
CA TRP A 64 10.31 -5.29 -51.71
C TRP A 64 9.06 -5.97 -51.12
N ALA A 65 9.27 -7.03 -50.34
CA ALA A 65 8.22 -7.55 -49.48
C ALA A 65 7.86 -6.46 -48.45
N THR A 66 6.58 -6.17 -48.31
CA THR A 66 6.07 -5.37 -47.18
C THR A 66 6.60 -5.96 -45.89
N LYS A 67 7.20 -5.11 -45.06
CA LYS A 67 7.90 -5.46 -43.82
C LYS A 67 6.92 -6.15 -42.85
N THR A 68 6.74 -7.46 -42.98
CA THR A 68 6.07 -8.26 -41.95
C THR A 68 6.95 -8.23 -40.71
N ARG A 69 6.36 -7.84 -39.58
CA ARG A 69 7.01 -7.66 -38.28
C ARG A 69 7.52 -9.02 -37.76
N THR A 70 8.68 -9.45 -38.25
CA THR A 70 9.45 -10.58 -37.71
C THR A 70 10.17 -10.13 -36.43
N GLY A 71 9.40 -9.87 -35.37
CA GLY A 71 9.96 -9.83 -34.03
C GLY A 71 10.21 -11.27 -33.57
N CYS A 72 11.42 -11.57 -33.09
CA CYS A 72 11.72 -12.85 -32.43
C CYS A 72 10.65 -13.14 -31.35
N ILE A 73 10.24 -14.39 -31.17
CA ILE A 73 9.28 -14.80 -30.12
C ILE A 73 9.76 -14.34 -28.74
N THR A 74 11.07 -14.33 -28.48
CA THR A 74 11.67 -13.83 -27.23
C THR A 74 11.69 -12.31 -27.13
N CYS A 75 11.59 -11.59 -28.25
CA CYS A 75 11.58 -10.12 -28.28
C CYS A 75 10.16 -9.53 -28.31
N ARG A 76 9.11 -10.37 -28.33
CA ARG A 76 7.74 -9.89 -28.13
C ARG A 76 7.55 -9.61 -26.64
N PRO A 77 7.06 -8.44 -26.23
CA PRO A 77 6.81 -8.17 -24.82
C PRO A 77 5.76 -9.11 -24.20
N ASP A 78 4.93 -9.76 -25.02
CA ASP A 78 3.87 -10.65 -24.59
C ASP A 78 4.08 -12.09 -25.08
N GLY A 79 3.56 -13.04 -24.29
CA GLY A 79 3.57 -14.47 -24.58
C GLY A 79 3.85 -15.27 -23.31
N ALA A 80 3.39 -16.53 -23.26
CA ALA A 80 3.40 -17.36 -22.04
C ALA A 80 4.76 -17.43 -21.32
N VAL A 81 5.87 -17.45 -22.07
CA VAL A 81 7.23 -17.43 -21.50
C VAL A 81 7.52 -16.10 -20.79
N ASN A 82 7.17 -14.97 -21.41
CA ASN A 82 7.39 -13.63 -20.85
C ASN A 82 6.38 -13.30 -19.74
N ASP A 83 5.19 -13.90 -19.78
CA ASP A 83 4.18 -13.78 -18.73
C ASP A 83 4.60 -14.52 -17.46
N SER A 84 5.29 -15.66 -17.59
CA SER A 84 5.80 -16.42 -16.45
C SER A 84 6.81 -15.65 -15.60
N VAL A 85 7.43 -14.60 -16.15
CA VAL A 85 8.40 -13.76 -15.43
C VAL A 85 7.76 -13.09 -14.21
N PHE A 86 6.50 -12.63 -14.31
CA PHE A 86 5.80 -12.07 -13.14
C PHE A 86 5.70 -13.11 -12.01
N VAL A 87 5.29 -14.34 -12.35
CA VAL A 87 5.20 -15.44 -11.38
C VAL A 87 6.58 -15.76 -10.79
N ARG A 88 7.64 -15.77 -11.60
CA ARG A 88 9.00 -16.02 -11.10
C ARG A 88 9.47 -14.92 -10.14
N ILE A 89 9.15 -13.66 -10.42
CA ILE A 89 9.49 -12.55 -9.51
C ILE A 89 8.72 -12.70 -8.19
N VAL A 90 7.43 -13.06 -8.24
CA VAL A 90 6.62 -13.31 -7.03
C VAL A 90 7.18 -14.48 -6.22
N ASP A 91 7.52 -15.61 -6.87
CA ASP A 91 8.13 -16.74 -6.19
C ASP A 91 9.43 -16.36 -5.48
N MET A 92 10.31 -15.59 -6.15
CA MET A 92 11.56 -15.13 -5.54
C MET A 92 11.31 -14.16 -4.39
N LEU A 93 10.36 -13.25 -4.54
CA LEU A 93 9.93 -12.33 -3.50
C LEU A 93 9.41 -13.06 -2.27
N SER A 94 8.52 -14.03 -2.44
CA SER A 94 8.00 -14.84 -1.32
C SER A 94 9.10 -15.65 -0.64
N ILE A 95 10.06 -16.21 -1.40
CA ILE A 95 11.21 -16.93 -0.83
C ILE A 95 12.11 -15.98 -0.03
N ASP A 96 12.43 -14.80 -0.59
CA ASP A 96 13.26 -13.81 0.10
C ASP A 96 12.61 -13.38 1.42
N LEU A 97 11.32 -13.05 1.37
CA LEU A 97 10.53 -12.69 2.55
C LEU A 97 10.40 -13.82 3.57
N THR A 98 10.46 -15.08 3.15
CA THR A 98 10.46 -16.23 4.08
C THR A 98 11.83 -16.45 4.74
N LEU A 99 12.93 -16.21 4.02
CA LEU A 99 14.27 -16.66 4.42
C LEU A 99 15.23 -15.56 4.89
N LEU A 100 15.25 -14.42 4.21
CA LEU A 100 16.33 -13.43 4.31
C LEU A 100 15.81 -12.02 4.61
N GLY A 101 14.72 -11.61 3.96
CA GLY A 101 14.07 -10.32 4.10
C GLY A 101 14.91 -9.13 3.62
N SER A 102 15.98 -9.33 2.85
CA SER A 102 16.95 -8.28 2.52
C SER A 102 16.84 -7.72 1.09
N THR A 103 16.15 -8.42 0.18
CA THR A 103 16.09 -8.02 -1.24
C THR A 103 14.66 -7.77 -1.75
N TRP A 104 13.65 -7.88 -0.90
CA TRP A 104 12.24 -7.67 -1.23
C TRP A 104 11.97 -6.35 -1.96
N GLN A 105 12.63 -5.24 -1.59
CA GLN A 105 12.48 -3.96 -2.29
C GLN A 105 12.95 -4.04 -3.74
N ALA A 106 14.07 -4.72 -4.00
CA ALA A 106 14.59 -4.90 -5.36
C ALA A 106 13.63 -5.74 -6.21
N HIS A 107 13.02 -6.77 -5.62
CA HIS A 107 11.97 -7.55 -6.29
C HIS A 107 10.73 -6.71 -6.60
N LEU A 108 10.25 -5.88 -5.67
CA LEU A 108 9.13 -4.97 -5.92
C LEU A 108 9.45 -3.95 -7.01
N HIS A 109 10.64 -3.35 -6.99
CA HIS A 109 11.07 -2.42 -8.05
C HIS A 109 11.17 -3.11 -9.42
N GLY A 110 11.73 -4.32 -9.47
CA GLY A 110 11.79 -5.12 -10.70
C GLY A 110 10.39 -5.48 -11.23
N TYR A 111 9.49 -5.92 -10.35
CA TYR A 111 8.10 -6.18 -10.68
C TYR A 111 7.43 -4.91 -11.23
N GLY A 112 7.58 -3.79 -10.54
CA GLY A 112 7.04 -2.49 -10.91
C GLY A 112 7.53 -1.98 -12.27
N ALA A 113 8.82 -2.13 -12.55
CA ALA A 113 9.39 -1.76 -13.84
C ALA A 113 8.82 -2.61 -14.98
N LEU A 114 8.69 -3.93 -14.78
CA LEU A 114 8.06 -4.84 -15.74
C LEU A 114 6.58 -4.51 -15.94
N TYR A 115 5.87 -4.26 -14.84
CA TYR A 115 4.47 -3.83 -14.81
C TYR A 115 4.25 -2.57 -15.66
N LYS A 116 5.03 -1.51 -15.44
CA LYS A 116 4.94 -0.25 -16.20
C LYS A 116 5.30 -0.45 -17.66
N MET A 117 6.41 -1.14 -17.94
CA MET A 117 6.86 -1.44 -19.31
C MET A 117 5.81 -2.21 -20.13
N ARG A 118 5.03 -3.08 -19.48
CA ARG A 118 4.01 -3.91 -20.14
C ARG A 118 2.61 -3.29 -20.14
N GLY A 119 2.49 -2.01 -19.82
CA GLY A 119 1.27 -1.22 -19.99
C GLY A 119 0.34 -1.19 -18.78
N GLY A 120 0.85 -1.50 -17.59
CA GLY A 120 0.14 -1.35 -16.33
C GLY A 120 -1.05 -2.30 -16.14
N TYR A 121 -1.81 -2.07 -15.07
CA TYR A 121 -2.82 -2.98 -14.54
C TYR A 121 -3.92 -3.28 -15.55
N LYS A 122 -4.57 -2.24 -16.09
CA LYS A 122 -5.68 -2.35 -17.06
C LYS A 122 -5.39 -3.25 -18.26
N ARG A 123 -4.12 -3.28 -18.70
CA ARG A 123 -3.68 -4.15 -19.79
C ARG A 123 -3.35 -5.55 -19.26
N LEU A 124 -2.53 -5.62 -18.21
CA LEU A 124 -2.01 -6.88 -17.68
C LEU A 124 -3.10 -7.81 -17.15
N SER A 125 -4.12 -7.28 -16.47
CA SER A 125 -5.27 -8.07 -15.99
C SER A 125 -6.05 -8.75 -17.12
N LYS A 126 -5.95 -8.24 -18.35
CA LYS A 126 -6.63 -8.80 -19.53
C LYS A 126 -5.79 -9.79 -20.32
N VAL A 127 -4.46 -9.63 -20.31
CA VAL A 127 -3.57 -10.36 -21.22
C VAL A 127 -2.72 -11.42 -20.51
N VAL A 128 -2.53 -11.31 -19.19
CA VAL A 128 -1.75 -12.26 -18.40
C VAL A 128 -2.70 -13.13 -17.56
N THR A 129 -2.62 -14.44 -17.77
CA THR A 129 -3.42 -15.41 -17.00
C THR A 129 -3.06 -15.36 -15.52
N ASN A 130 -4.07 -15.37 -14.64
CA ASN A 130 -3.93 -15.31 -13.17
C ASN A 130 -3.18 -14.08 -12.66
N PHE A 131 -3.13 -13.00 -13.44
CA PHE A 131 -2.42 -11.78 -13.06
C PHE A 131 -2.97 -11.19 -11.77
N ASP A 132 -4.29 -11.08 -11.63
CA ASP A 132 -4.92 -10.44 -10.46
C ASP A 132 -4.54 -11.13 -9.14
N TYR A 133 -4.47 -12.47 -9.12
CA TYR A 133 -4.05 -13.21 -7.92
C TYR A 133 -2.62 -12.87 -7.50
N GLN A 134 -1.70 -12.84 -8.47
CA GLN A 134 -0.30 -12.54 -8.24
C GLN A 134 -0.09 -11.06 -7.89
N PHE A 135 -0.82 -10.18 -8.58
CA PHE A 135 -0.75 -8.75 -8.39
C PHE A 135 -1.34 -8.33 -7.04
N GLN A 136 -2.43 -8.97 -6.60
CA GLN A 136 -3.01 -8.75 -5.28
C GLN A 136 -1.96 -8.97 -4.17
N TYR A 137 -1.22 -10.08 -4.21
CA TYR A 137 -0.15 -10.35 -3.24
C TYR A 137 0.91 -9.24 -3.24
N VAL A 138 1.42 -8.88 -4.42
CA VAL A 138 2.46 -7.84 -4.56
C VAL A 138 1.95 -6.48 -4.10
N TYR A 139 0.71 -6.14 -4.42
CA TYR A 139 0.11 -4.86 -4.08
C TYR A 139 -0.19 -4.73 -2.59
N VAL A 140 -0.77 -5.76 -1.97
CA VAL A 140 -1.01 -5.78 -0.52
C VAL A 140 0.32 -5.70 0.24
N LEU A 141 1.32 -6.47 -0.16
CA LEU A 141 2.67 -6.38 0.39
C LEU A 141 3.25 -4.97 0.27
N HIS A 142 3.13 -4.34 -0.90
CA HIS A 142 3.60 -2.98 -1.14
C HIS A 142 2.95 -1.96 -0.20
N VAL A 143 1.62 -2.02 -0.03
CA VAL A 143 0.88 -1.12 0.88
C VAL A 143 1.29 -1.35 2.33
N LEU A 144 1.45 -2.60 2.76
CA LEU A 144 1.75 -2.92 4.14
C LEU A 144 3.22 -2.62 4.49
N ALA A 145 4.17 -2.95 3.62
CA ALA A 145 5.57 -2.58 3.81
C ALA A 145 5.78 -1.05 3.81
N SER A 146 4.91 -0.30 3.12
CA SER A 146 4.89 1.16 3.19
C SER A 146 4.57 1.68 4.59
N THR A 147 3.78 0.95 5.39
CA THR A 147 3.48 1.38 6.78
C THR A 147 4.71 1.40 7.68
N THR A 148 5.69 0.55 7.37
CA THR A 148 6.95 0.39 8.11
C THR A 148 8.16 0.75 7.24
N THR A 149 7.95 1.66 6.28
CA THR A 149 9.01 2.33 5.52
C THR A 149 9.03 3.80 5.93
N PRO A 150 10.22 4.42 6.12
CA PRO A 150 10.30 5.82 6.46
C PRO A 150 9.53 6.70 5.49
N ALA A 151 8.83 7.72 5.98
CA ALA A 151 7.91 8.51 5.16
C ALA A 151 8.57 9.13 3.90
N ALA A 152 9.85 9.53 3.99
CA ALA A 152 10.63 10.08 2.88
C ALA A 152 11.10 9.02 1.86
N GLN A 153 10.95 7.74 2.17
CA GLN A 153 11.41 6.60 1.37
C GLN A 153 10.25 5.73 0.85
N LEU A 154 9.00 6.19 1.01
CA LEU A 154 7.82 5.44 0.60
C LEU A 154 7.88 5.09 -0.89
N LEU A 155 7.55 3.83 -1.19
CA LEU A 155 7.56 3.31 -2.55
C LEU A 155 6.35 3.88 -3.31
N THR A 156 6.58 4.44 -4.49
CA THR A 156 5.55 5.00 -5.40
C THR A 156 5.33 4.13 -6.64
N ILE A 157 5.50 2.81 -6.46
CA ILE A 157 5.60 1.85 -7.56
C ILE A 157 4.28 1.74 -8.31
N PHE A 158 3.15 1.70 -7.60
CA PHE A 158 1.81 1.45 -8.15
C PHE A 158 0.84 2.64 -7.97
N ASP A 159 1.38 3.86 -7.91
CA ASP A 159 0.57 5.09 -7.76
C ASP A 159 -0.30 5.40 -9.00
N ASP A 160 -0.09 4.70 -10.11
CA ASP A 160 -0.89 4.80 -11.33
C ASP A 160 -2.26 4.12 -11.22
N LEU A 161 -2.52 3.30 -10.19
CA LEU A 161 -3.80 2.64 -10.00
C LEU A 161 -4.91 3.63 -9.62
N THR A 162 -6.04 3.51 -10.31
CA THR A 162 -7.26 4.25 -9.96
C THR A 162 -7.93 3.68 -8.71
N PRO A 163 -8.81 4.43 -8.01
CA PRO A 163 -9.54 3.92 -6.85
C PRO A 163 -10.33 2.63 -7.14
N ASP A 164 -10.95 2.52 -8.32
CA ASP A 164 -11.71 1.33 -8.72
C ASP A 164 -10.80 0.13 -8.94
N GLU A 165 -9.60 0.34 -9.51
CA GLU A 165 -8.60 -0.71 -9.69
C GLU A 165 -8.03 -1.15 -8.34
N ILE A 166 -7.75 -0.22 -7.42
CA ILE A 166 -7.32 -0.53 -6.05
C ILE A 166 -8.38 -1.39 -5.34
N HIS A 167 -9.65 -1.00 -5.44
CA HIS A 167 -10.76 -1.75 -4.86
C HIS A 167 -10.80 -3.16 -5.46
N HIS A 168 -10.82 -3.28 -6.80
CA HIS A 168 -10.86 -4.58 -7.48
C HIS A 168 -9.69 -5.49 -7.09
N VAL A 169 -8.46 -4.96 -7.06
CA VAL A 169 -7.26 -5.72 -6.72
C VAL A 169 -7.34 -6.22 -5.28
N PHE A 170 -7.72 -5.37 -4.33
CA PHE A 170 -7.85 -5.77 -2.94
C PHE A 170 -8.96 -6.79 -2.72
N THR A 171 -10.11 -6.64 -3.40
CA THR A 171 -11.26 -7.53 -3.27
C THR A 171 -11.24 -8.73 -4.22
N PHE A 172 -10.12 -8.98 -4.91
CA PHE A 172 -10.03 -10.10 -5.86
C PHE A 172 -10.21 -11.45 -5.17
N THR A 173 -9.54 -11.63 -4.03
CA THR A 173 -9.76 -12.74 -3.09
C THR A 173 -9.65 -12.26 -1.65
N LEU A 174 -10.15 -13.03 -0.68
CA LEU A 174 -9.87 -12.74 0.73
C LEU A 174 -8.38 -12.90 1.02
N TYR A 175 -7.69 -11.82 1.37
CA TYR A 175 -6.31 -11.85 1.79
C TYR A 175 -6.21 -12.14 3.30
N SER A 176 -5.99 -13.41 3.66
CA SER A 176 -6.10 -13.89 5.05
C SER A 176 -5.17 -13.22 6.06
N ASP A 177 -4.04 -12.67 5.59
CA ASP A 177 -3.07 -11.99 6.46
C ASP A 177 -3.43 -10.50 6.68
N VAL A 178 -4.38 -9.94 5.89
CA VAL A 178 -4.95 -8.59 6.05
C VAL A 178 -6.49 -8.66 5.99
N PRO A 179 -7.14 -9.30 6.97
CA PRO A 179 -8.58 -9.50 7.05
C PRO A 179 -9.32 -8.20 7.44
N CYS A 180 -9.38 -7.21 6.55
CA CYS A 180 -10.11 -5.96 6.76
C CYS A 180 -11.04 -5.64 5.58
N SER A 181 -11.92 -4.65 5.75
CA SER A 181 -12.73 -4.16 4.65
C SER A 181 -11.92 -3.36 3.64
N SER A 182 -12.41 -3.34 2.40
CA SER A 182 -11.85 -2.53 1.32
C SER A 182 -11.88 -1.03 1.65
N HIS A 183 -12.87 -0.58 2.43
CA HIS A 183 -12.95 0.78 2.97
C HIS A 183 -11.76 1.10 3.90
N VAL A 184 -11.53 0.26 4.91
CA VAL A 184 -10.42 0.43 5.87
C VAL A 184 -9.06 0.30 5.17
N PHE A 185 -8.93 -0.60 4.20
CA PHE A 185 -7.71 -0.74 3.42
C PHE A 185 -7.42 0.51 2.56
N ALA A 186 -8.45 1.12 1.97
CA ALA A 186 -8.30 2.37 1.24
C ALA A 186 -7.84 3.51 2.15
N ASP A 187 -8.33 3.57 3.40
CA ASP A 187 -7.86 4.54 4.38
C ASP A 187 -6.41 4.33 4.81
N LEU A 188 -5.96 3.07 4.94
CA LEU A 188 -4.56 2.75 5.17
C LEU A 188 -3.66 3.31 4.05
N ILE A 189 -4.07 3.18 2.79
CA ILE A 189 -3.37 3.77 1.63
C ILE A 189 -3.35 5.30 1.73
N ARG A 190 -4.47 5.92 2.09
CA ARG A 190 -4.54 7.39 2.26
C ARG A 190 -3.63 7.88 3.38
N ILE A 191 -3.52 7.14 4.49
CA ILE A 191 -2.58 7.45 5.58
C ILE A 191 -1.13 7.40 5.05
N ASN A 192 -0.76 6.36 4.31
CA ASN A 192 0.58 6.26 3.70
C ASN A 192 0.86 7.45 2.76
N ARG A 193 -0.11 7.85 1.94
CA ARG A 193 0.02 9.03 1.07
C ARG A 193 0.19 10.32 1.86
N LEU A 194 -0.58 10.52 2.94
CA LEU A 194 -0.40 11.68 3.81
C LEU A 194 0.98 11.71 4.47
N ARG A 195 1.53 10.56 4.88
CA ARG A 195 2.91 10.47 5.40
C ARG A 195 3.92 10.95 4.36
N ALA A 196 3.81 10.50 3.11
CA ALA A 196 4.66 10.96 2.01
C ALA A 196 4.56 12.47 1.78
N LEU A 197 3.34 13.02 1.80
CA LEU A 197 3.11 14.46 1.62
C LEU A 197 3.70 15.29 2.77
N VAL A 198 3.61 14.81 4.01
CA VAL A 198 4.28 15.44 5.17
C VAL A 198 5.79 15.47 4.95
N ALA A 199 6.39 14.35 4.54
CA ALA A 199 7.83 14.28 4.27
C ALA A 199 8.25 15.18 3.08
N ALA A 200 7.36 15.39 2.12
CA ALA A 200 7.56 16.32 0.99
C ALA A 200 7.33 17.80 1.35
N GLY A 201 6.98 18.12 2.60
CA GLY A 201 6.83 19.50 3.08
C GLY A 201 5.45 20.12 2.81
N VAL A 202 4.42 19.32 2.52
CA VAL A 202 3.04 19.80 2.35
C VAL A 202 2.52 20.40 3.67
N SER A 203 1.71 21.46 3.58
CA SER A 203 1.17 22.19 4.73
C SER A 203 0.42 21.27 5.69
N VAL A 204 0.97 21.09 6.90
CA VAL A 204 0.36 20.28 7.95
C VAL A 204 -0.97 20.86 8.40
N ASN A 205 -1.01 22.17 8.67
CA ASN A 205 -2.19 22.85 9.18
C ASN A 205 -3.26 23.04 8.08
N GLY A 206 -2.84 23.37 6.86
CA GLY A 206 -3.76 23.72 5.77
C GLY A 206 -4.33 22.52 5.02
N PHE A 207 -3.64 21.38 5.01
CA PHE A 207 -4.04 20.23 4.21
C PHE A 207 -4.02 18.90 4.97
N VAL A 208 -2.87 18.52 5.54
CA VAL A 208 -2.69 17.17 6.11
C VAL A 208 -3.64 16.92 7.27
N ARG A 209 -3.77 17.88 8.19
CA ARG A 209 -4.61 17.73 9.38
C ARG A 209 -6.11 17.63 9.05
N PRO A 210 -6.71 18.50 8.22
CA PRO A 210 -8.07 18.30 7.73
C PRO A 210 -8.29 16.93 7.08
N ALA A 211 -7.39 16.52 6.19
CA ALA A 211 -7.49 15.21 5.51
C ALA A 211 -7.39 14.04 6.50
N ALA A 212 -6.48 14.11 7.48
CA ALA A 212 -6.35 13.09 8.53
C ALA A 212 -7.62 12.97 9.38
N ARG A 213 -8.26 14.09 9.76
CA ARG A 213 -9.54 14.06 10.49
C ARG A 213 -10.62 13.33 9.69
N GLN A 214 -10.72 13.59 8.39
CA GLN A 214 -11.69 12.93 7.53
C GLN A 214 -11.45 11.43 7.45
N ILE A 215 -10.18 11.01 7.29
CA ILE A 215 -9.82 9.58 7.29
C ILE A 215 -10.19 8.92 8.62
N TYR A 216 -9.85 9.54 9.76
CA TYR A 216 -10.15 8.95 11.07
C TYR A 216 -11.64 8.84 11.34
N LYS A 217 -12.42 9.84 10.91
CA LYS A 217 -13.88 9.80 10.97
C LYS A 217 -14.42 8.64 10.14
N HIS A 218 -13.98 8.51 8.89
CA HIS A 218 -14.40 7.43 7.99
C HIS A 218 -14.05 6.04 8.53
N ILE A 219 -12.86 5.86 9.11
CA ILE A 219 -12.49 4.60 9.77
C ILE A 219 -13.39 4.32 10.98
N ALA A 220 -13.69 5.32 11.81
CA ALA A 220 -14.48 5.16 13.04
C ALA A 220 -15.97 4.88 12.77
N GLU A 221 -16.53 5.45 11.69
CA GLU A 221 -17.93 5.27 11.30
C GLU A 221 -18.21 3.93 10.60
N PHE A 222 -17.17 3.24 10.13
CA PHE A 222 -17.34 1.93 9.50
C PHE A 222 -17.93 0.91 10.47
N SER A 223 -19.08 0.35 10.12
CA SER A 223 -19.77 -0.70 10.86
C SER A 223 -19.24 -2.08 10.45
N ILE A 224 -18.67 -2.80 11.42
CA ILE A 224 -18.17 -4.17 11.20
C ILE A 224 -19.29 -5.15 10.89
N ASN A 225 -20.53 -4.87 11.33
CA ASN A 225 -21.66 -5.76 11.08
C ASN A 225 -22.10 -5.73 9.61
N ASP A 226 -21.89 -4.59 8.94
CA ASP A 226 -22.26 -4.37 7.54
C ASP A 226 -21.11 -4.68 6.58
N TRP A 227 -20.03 -5.30 7.09
CA TRP A 227 -18.92 -5.70 6.23
C TRP A 227 -19.35 -6.78 5.23
N GLU A 228 -19.23 -6.42 3.95
CA GLU A 228 -19.47 -7.26 2.78
C GLU A 228 -18.38 -7.00 1.73
N GLU A 229 -18.04 -8.02 0.95
CA GLU A 229 -17.06 -7.93 -0.13
C GLU A 229 -17.44 -8.87 -1.29
N PRO A 230 -17.00 -8.60 -2.53
CA PRO A 230 -17.27 -9.43 -3.71
C PRO A 230 -16.92 -10.92 -3.55
N TYR A 231 -15.89 -11.23 -2.75
CA TYR A 231 -15.48 -12.61 -2.47
C TYR A 231 -16.32 -13.31 -1.39
N GLY A 232 -17.19 -12.58 -0.69
CA GLY A 232 -18.00 -13.03 0.44
C GLY A 232 -17.24 -13.05 1.77
N VAL A 233 -17.83 -12.52 2.84
CA VAL A 233 -17.20 -12.54 4.18
C VAL A 233 -17.39 -13.92 4.83
N PRO A 234 -16.33 -14.56 5.36
CA PRO A 234 -16.48 -15.84 6.05
C PRO A 234 -17.45 -15.75 7.24
N ASP A 235 -18.39 -16.69 7.31
CA ASP A 235 -19.34 -16.80 8.42
C ASP A 235 -18.69 -17.51 9.61
N LYS A 236 -17.67 -16.86 10.19
CA LYS A 236 -16.96 -17.33 11.35
C LYS A 236 -16.67 -16.18 12.33
N PRO A 237 -16.73 -16.41 13.64
CA PRO A 237 -16.56 -15.34 14.64
C PRO A 237 -15.21 -14.62 14.50
N GLU A 238 -14.13 -15.35 14.17
CA GLU A 238 -12.81 -14.76 13.99
C GLU A 238 -12.75 -13.73 12.86
N ALA A 239 -13.57 -13.86 11.81
CA ALA A 239 -13.53 -12.94 10.68
C ALA A 239 -13.92 -11.51 11.09
N ARG A 240 -15.00 -11.37 11.87
CA ARG A 240 -15.47 -10.05 12.35
C ARG A 240 -14.53 -9.47 13.42
N LEU A 241 -14.00 -10.32 14.30
CA LEU A 241 -12.99 -9.91 15.29
C LEU A 241 -11.71 -9.40 14.63
N LEU A 242 -11.21 -10.10 13.61
CA LEU A 242 -10.04 -9.68 12.84
C LEU A 242 -10.29 -8.38 12.07
N CYS A 243 -11.47 -8.23 11.45
CA CYS A 243 -11.83 -6.99 10.77
C CYS A 243 -11.86 -5.80 11.73
N ARG A 244 -12.45 -5.99 12.92
CA ARG A 244 -12.44 -4.96 13.98
C ARG A 244 -11.02 -4.66 14.47
N LEU A 245 -10.21 -5.69 14.68
CA LEU A 245 -8.81 -5.53 15.07
C LEU A 245 -8.04 -4.67 14.05
N PHE A 246 -8.19 -4.93 12.75
CA PHE A 246 -7.55 -4.15 11.70
C PHE A 246 -8.10 -2.72 11.63
N GLN A 247 -9.42 -2.52 11.77
CA GLN A 247 -10.03 -1.18 11.81
C GLN A 247 -9.36 -0.31 12.90
N LEU A 248 -9.22 -0.84 14.12
CA LEU A 248 -8.60 -0.13 15.22
C LEU A 248 -7.09 0.06 15.03
N ALA A 249 -6.40 -0.95 14.51
CA ALA A 249 -4.97 -0.88 14.24
C ALA A 249 -4.64 0.16 13.15
N VAL A 250 -5.46 0.28 12.10
CA VAL A 250 -5.31 1.32 11.07
C VAL A 250 -5.55 2.72 11.64
N LEU A 251 -6.56 2.88 12.49
CA LEU A 251 -6.81 4.14 13.18
C LEU A 251 -5.63 4.53 14.10
N LEU A 252 -5.15 3.58 14.91
CA LEU A 252 -4.01 3.79 15.79
C LEU A 252 -2.74 4.11 15.00
N TYR A 253 -2.48 3.38 13.92
CA TYR A 253 -1.36 3.65 13.02
C TYR A 253 -1.40 5.09 12.47
N GLY A 254 -2.55 5.56 12.01
CA GLY A 254 -2.72 6.96 11.57
C GLY A 254 -2.34 7.96 12.67
N LEU A 255 -2.83 7.76 13.89
CA LEU A 255 -2.53 8.63 15.04
C LEU A 255 -1.04 8.64 15.42
N LEU A 256 -0.32 7.54 15.20
CA LEU A 256 1.11 7.42 15.51
C LEU A 256 2.02 7.96 14.39
N ALA A 257 1.59 7.82 13.13
CA ALA A 257 2.42 8.08 11.97
C ALA A 257 2.17 9.44 11.29
N LEU A 258 1.06 10.11 11.60
CA LEU A 258 0.74 11.46 11.10
C LEU A 258 0.87 12.53 12.19
N PRO A 259 1.06 13.81 11.81
CA PRO A 259 1.10 14.91 12.78
C PRO A 259 -0.17 15.01 13.63
N PRO A 260 -0.07 15.42 14.91
CA PRO A 260 -1.23 15.56 15.79
C PRO A 260 -2.31 16.50 15.25
N LEU A 261 -3.57 16.15 15.53
CA LEU A 261 -4.75 16.88 15.06
C LEU A 261 -4.98 18.23 15.75
N SER A 262 -4.43 18.39 16.95
CA SER A 262 -4.36 19.68 17.63
C SER A 262 -3.01 20.32 17.32
N PRO A 263 -2.95 21.63 17.01
CA PRO A 263 -1.68 22.32 17.02
C PRO A 263 -1.08 22.15 18.41
N ALA A 264 0.18 21.75 18.49
CA ALA A 264 0.90 21.75 19.76
C ALA A 264 0.67 23.11 20.39
N ALA A 265 0.13 23.15 21.61
CA ALA A 265 -0.06 24.39 22.33
C ALA A 265 1.27 25.13 22.24
N SER A 266 1.28 26.30 21.60
CA SER A 266 2.44 27.16 21.57
C SER A 266 2.83 27.38 23.03
N GLY A 267 3.88 26.67 23.48
CA GLY A 267 4.44 26.90 24.80
C GLY A 267 4.77 28.39 24.90
N PRO A 268 4.68 28.99 26.10
CA PRO A 268 5.12 30.36 26.27
C PRO A 268 6.56 30.43 25.76
N GLY A 269 6.77 31.16 24.66
CA GLY A 269 8.09 31.39 24.11
C GLY A 269 8.99 31.95 25.22
N PRO A 270 10.30 31.67 25.19
CA PRO A 270 11.22 32.16 26.21
C PRO A 270 11.05 33.68 26.29
N GLY A 271 10.56 34.14 27.45
CA GLY A 271 10.26 35.53 27.70
C GLY A 271 11.46 36.39 27.33
N LYS A 272 11.25 37.30 26.38
CA LYS A 272 12.18 38.41 26.13
C LYS A 272 12.29 39.19 27.45
N PRO A 273 13.48 39.37 28.04
CA PRO A 273 13.63 40.23 29.19
C PRO A 273 13.47 41.68 28.73
N SER A 274 12.30 42.27 29.00
CA SER A 274 12.07 43.70 28.83
C SER A 274 12.51 44.43 30.09
N SER A 275 13.79 44.76 30.18
CA SER A 275 14.27 45.81 31.07
C SER A 275 14.48 47.09 30.26
N LEU A 276 13.52 48.01 30.35
CA LEU A 276 13.76 49.43 30.08
C LEU A 276 13.60 50.18 31.40
N PRO A 277 14.57 51.01 31.81
CA PRO A 277 14.31 52.09 32.74
C PRO A 277 13.86 53.33 31.96
N SER A 278 12.84 54.00 32.48
CA SER A 278 12.44 55.36 32.08
C SER A 278 13.58 56.37 32.30
N PRO A 279 13.54 57.50 31.59
CA PRO A 279 13.69 58.77 32.30
C PRO A 279 12.61 59.79 31.94
N GLU A 280 12.31 60.61 32.94
CA GLU A 280 11.38 61.73 32.93
C GLU A 280 11.96 62.96 32.19
N MET A 281 11.05 63.67 31.51
CA MET A 281 10.81 65.12 31.48
C MET A 281 11.99 66.10 31.37
N SER A 282 11.99 66.94 30.32
CA SER A 282 11.81 68.40 30.44
C SER A 282 11.95 69.13 29.10
N GLY A 283 10.96 69.98 28.78
CA GLY A 283 11.17 71.37 28.35
C GLY A 283 11.28 71.71 26.87
N ALA A 284 10.23 72.40 26.36
CA ALA A 284 10.22 73.65 25.55
C ALA A 284 11.10 73.73 24.27
N GLU A 285 10.77 74.40 23.16
CA GLU A 285 9.67 75.25 22.67
C GLU A 285 9.98 75.52 21.18
N ALA A 286 8.93 75.83 20.41
CA ALA A 286 8.90 76.76 19.26
C ALA A 286 9.60 76.47 17.91
N GLY A 287 8.74 76.51 16.87
CA GLY A 287 9.01 77.03 15.52
C GLY A 287 9.73 76.07 14.56
N GLN A 288 9.49 76.05 13.26
CA GLN A 288 8.71 76.86 12.33
C GLN A 288 8.86 76.19 10.95
N HIS A 289 7.94 76.48 10.04
CA HIS A 289 8.06 76.36 8.57
C HIS A 289 7.93 74.99 7.87
N ALA A 290 6.76 74.80 7.23
CA ALA A 290 6.62 74.31 5.85
C ALA A 290 6.93 75.46 4.85
N PRO A 291 7.17 75.25 3.53
CA PRO A 291 6.24 74.64 2.55
C PRO A 291 6.92 73.65 1.56
N GLY A 292 6.20 72.77 0.84
CA GLY A 292 5.63 72.97 -0.52
C GLY A 292 6.67 72.65 -1.61
N LEU A 293 6.46 71.98 -2.75
CA LEU A 293 5.36 71.84 -3.73
C LEU A 293 5.77 70.66 -4.68
N GLN A 294 4.86 69.80 -5.15
CA GLN A 294 4.29 69.69 -6.55
C GLN A 294 5.32 69.21 -7.61
N ASP A 295 5.05 68.38 -8.64
CA ASP A 295 3.90 68.01 -9.48
C ASP A 295 4.02 66.50 -9.85
N GLN A 296 2.99 65.64 -9.93
CA GLN A 296 2.00 65.43 -11.02
C GLN A 296 2.56 65.46 -12.46
N ASP A 297 2.47 64.31 -13.16
CA ASP A 297 1.84 64.20 -14.48
C ASP A 297 1.51 62.73 -14.78
N GLN A 298 0.31 62.56 -15.34
CA GLN A 298 -0.38 61.33 -15.76
C GLN A 298 -0.17 61.10 -17.28
N ASP A 299 -0.81 60.02 -17.76
CA ASP A 299 -1.25 59.68 -19.14
C ASP A 299 -0.63 58.33 -19.56
N GLU A 300 -1.38 57.19 -19.56
CA GLU A 300 -2.43 56.75 -20.52
C GLU A 300 -1.82 56.39 -21.90
N GLU A 301 -2.11 55.32 -22.65
CA GLU A 301 -3.16 54.27 -22.66
C GLU A 301 -2.77 53.19 -23.71
N ASP A 302 -3.71 52.26 -24.01
CA ASP A 302 -3.80 51.25 -25.10
C ASP A 302 -3.44 49.80 -24.66
N GLU A 303 -4.35 48.93 -24.21
CA GLU A 303 -5.59 48.33 -24.79
C GLU A 303 -5.38 47.49 -26.06
N GLU A 304 -5.59 46.16 -25.94
CA GLU A 304 -6.27 45.34 -26.96
C GLU A 304 -7.07 44.23 -26.26
N GLU A 305 -8.38 44.27 -26.47
CA GLU A 305 -9.41 43.29 -26.14
C GLU A 305 -9.53 42.23 -27.25
N ASP A 306 -10.04 41.03 -26.92
CA ASP A 306 -10.84 40.21 -27.83
C ASP A 306 -11.82 39.37 -26.99
N GLU A 307 -13.11 39.60 -27.21
CA GLU A 307 -14.28 38.99 -26.58
C GLU A 307 -14.84 37.77 -27.37
N GLU A 308 -15.91 37.19 -26.82
CA GLU A 308 -16.94 36.30 -27.38
C GLU A 308 -16.73 34.78 -27.12
N GLU A 309 -17.66 34.01 -26.55
CA GLU A 309 -19.10 34.20 -26.28
C GLU A 309 -19.59 33.14 -25.24
N GLU A 310 -20.63 33.51 -24.48
CA GLU A 310 -21.34 32.74 -23.45
C GLU A 310 -22.30 31.67 -24.01
N GLU A 311 -22.69 30.69 -23.18
CA GLU A 311 -24.10 30.52 -22.73
C GLU A 311 -24.26 29.23 -21.88
N GLY A 312 -24.99 29.34 -20.77
CA GLY A 312 -25.54 28.19 -20.04
C GLY A 312 -25.70 28.38 -18.52
N GLU A 313 -26.56 29.32 -18.11
CA GLU A 313 -27.01 29.52 -16.73
C GLU A 313 -27.94 28.38 -16.25
N GLU A 314 -27.73 27.86 -15.03
CA GLU A 314 -28.80 27.23 -14.25
C GLU A 314 -28.76 27.71 -12.79
N GLU A 315 -29.95 28.05 -12.30
CA GLU A 315 -30.24 28.92 -11.17
C GLU A 315 -29.86 28.36 -9.78
N GLU A 316 -29.32 29.27 -8.98
CA GLU A 316 -29.02 29.13 -7.56
C GLU A 316 -30.31 29.26 -6.72
N LYS A 317 -30.73 28.20 -6.04
CA LYS A 317 -31.79 28.27 -5.02
C LYS A 317 -31.16 28.39 -3.63
N LYS A 318 -31.11 29.63 -3.12
CA LYS A 318 -30.79 29.94 -1.72
C LYS A 318 -31.86 29.36 -0.79
N GLU A 319 -31.49 28.40 0.05
CA GLU A 319 -32.12 28.18 1.34
C GLU A 319 -31.08 28.32 2.45
N GLY A 320 -31.40 29.16 3.42
CA GLY A 320 -30.51 29.57 4.48
C GLY A 320 -30.43 28.58 5.64
N GLY A 321 -29.27 28.60 6.30
CA GLY A 321 -29.15 28.56 7.75
C GLY A 321 -29.55 27.26 8.46
N ALA A 322 -28.57 26.38 8.66
CA ALA A 322 -28.36 25.78 9.97
C ALA A 322 -26.87 25.45 10.13
N SER A 323 -26.24 26.16 11.07
CA SER A 323 -24.94 25.83 11.65
C SER A 323 -24.95 24.39 12.16
N GLY A 324 -24.26 23.50 11.47
CA GLY A 324 -24.07 22.10 11.84
C GLY A 324 -22.58 21.80 12.00
N ASP A 325 -21.89 22.59 12.81
CA ASP A 325 -20.46 22.43 13.08
C ASP A 325 -20.27 22.11 14.57
N GLU A 326 -20.86 21.00 15.03
CA GLU A 326 -20.74 20.56 16.43
C GLU A 326 -21.15 19.09 16.64
N ASP A 327 -20.62 18.16 15.82
CA ASP A 327 -20.44 16.77 16.27
C ASP A 327 -19.30 16.07 15.51
N ALA A 328 -18.11 16.65 15.61
CA ALA A 328 -16.89 15.93 15.23
C ALA A 328 -16.42 15.17 16.48
N THR A 329 -16.93 13.96 16.68
CA THR A 329 -16.42 13.02 17.70
C THR A 329 -14.91 12.97 17.57
N SER A 330 -14.19 13.52 18.55
CA SER A 330 -12.73 13.43 18.59
C SER A 330 -12.33 11.96 18.46
N PRO A 331 -11.30 11.61 17.67
CA PRO A 331 -10.86 10.23 17.61
C PRO A 331 -10.53 9.71 19.01
N PRO A 332 -10.76 8.41 19.26
CA PRO A 332 -10.45 7.80 20.54
C PRO A 332 -8.98 8.03 20.94
N ALA A 333 -8.73 8.16 22.24
CA ALA A 333 -7.37 8.32 22.75
C ALA A 333 -6.51 7.09 22.41
N VAL A 334 -5.22 7.32 22.13
CA VAL A 334 -4.23 6.26 21.83
C VAL A 334 -4.23 5.15 22.91
N ALA A 335 -4.33 5.51 24.18
CA ALA A 335 -4.37 4.55 25.28
C ALA A 335 -5.62 3.64 25.24
N THR A 336 -6.78 4.17 24.83
CA THR A 336 -8.02 3.42 24.68
C THR A 336 -7.92 2.43 23.52
N LEU A 337 -7.45 2.89 22.35
CA LEU A 337 -7.25 2.03 21.18
C LEU A 337 -6.25 0.91 21.47
N ARG A 338 -5.14 1.25 22.15
CA ARG A 338 -4.12 0.30 22.60
C ARG A 338 -4.74 -0.82 23.46
N ALA A 339 -5.53 -0.47 24.47
CA ALA A 339 -6.17 -1.44 25.35
C ALA A 339 -7.18 -2.33 24.62
N GLU A 340 -7.99 -1.75 23.72
CA GLU A 340 -8.98 -2.50 22.93
C GLU A 340 -8.30 -3.46 21.95
N ILE A 341 -7.25 -3.01 21.25
CA ILE A 341 -6.45 -3.85 20.33
C ILE A 341 -5.83 -5.04 21.08
N LEU A 342 -5.18 -4.80 22.22
CA LEU A 342 -4.58 -5.86 23.03
C LEU A 342 -5.62 -6.85 23.59
N THR A 343 -6.85 -6.38 23.84
CA THR A 343 -7.97 -7.24 24.26
C THR A 343 -8.44 -8.12 23.11
N LEU A 344 -8.66 -7.54 21.92
CA LEU A 344 -9.07 -8.28 20.72
C LEU A 344 -8.02 -9.30 20.28
N ILE A 345 -6.72 -8.98 20.39
CA ILE A 345 -5.65 -9.94 20.10
C ILE A 345 -5.77 -11.17 21.03
N ARG A 346 -6.00 -10.97 22.33
CA ARG A 346 -6.18 -12.08 23.28
C ARG A 346 -7.42 -12.92 22.98
N GLU A 347 -8.50 -12.29 22.53
CA GLU A 347 -9.74 -12.97 22.17
C GLU A 347 -9.63 -13.77 20.88
N VAL A 348 -8.94 -13.24 19.86
CA VAL A 348 -8.85 -13.87 18.54
C VAL A 348 -7.82 -14.99 18.48
N LEU A 349 -6.72 -14.89 19.24
CA LEU A 349 -5.61 -15.86 19.20
C LEU A 349 -6.04 -17.33 19.36
N PRO A 350 -6.94 -17.70 20.29
CA PRO A 350 -7.47 -19.07 20.40
C PRO A 350 -8.23 -19.54 19.15
N LEU A 351 -8.85 -18.63 18.40
CA LEU A 351 -9.63 -18.96 17.20
C LEU A 351 -8.75 -19.16 15.96
N ILE A 352 -7.57 -18.56 15.94
CA ILE A 352 -6.62 -18.61 14.82
C ILE A 352 -5.33 -19.38 15.15
N GLU A 353 -5.41 -20.33 16.09
CA GLU A 353 -4.26 -21.04 16.66
C GLU A 353 -3.32 -21.64 15.60
N LYS A 354 -3.91 -22.13 14.50
CA LYS A 354 -3.18 -22.76 13.38
C LYS A 354 -2.41 -21.77 12.50
N ARG A 355 -2.83 -20.51 12.42
CA ARG A 355 -2.20 -19.49 11.57
C ARG A 355 -2.43 -18.09 12.14
N PRO A 356 -1.67 -17.70 13.18
CA PRO A 356 -1.81 -16.40 13.83
C PRO A 356 -1.18 -15.22 13.06
N ASN A 357 -0.76 -15.40 11.80
CA ASN A 357 0.01 -14.38 11.06
C ASN A 357 -0.73 -13.03 10.94
N SER A 358 -2.07 -13.04 10.87
CA SER A 358 -2.89 -11.84 10.73
C SER A 358 -2.78 -10.87 11.90
N VAL A 359 -2.33 -11.30 13.09
CA VAL A 359 -2.12 -10.37 14.23
C VAL A 359 -0.74 -9.71 14.21
N SER A 360 0.17 -10.07 13.31
CA SER A 360 1.56 -9.57 13.31
C SER A 360 1.64 -8.07 13.10
N TRP A 361 0.84 -7.49 12.20
CA TRP A 361 0.82 -6.04 11.99
C TRP A 361 0.11 -5.27 13.10
N PRO A 362 -1.08 -5.70 13.58
CA PRO A 362 -1.65 -5.12 14.80
C PRO A 362 -0.68 -5.11 15.99
N LEU A 363 0.10 -6.20 16.18
CA LEU A 363 1.17 -6.26 17.19
C LEU A 363 2.29 -5.25 16.91
N ALA A 364 2.71 -5.12 15.65
CA ALA A 364 3.70 -4.12 15.22
C ALA A 364 3.25 -2.68 15.53
N VAL A 365 1.96 -2.39 15.29
CA VAL A 365 1.38 -1.06 15.55
C VAL A 365 1.28 -0.79 17.05
N VAL A 366 0.66 -1.71 17.81
CA VAL A 366 0.45 -1.49 19.25
C VAL A 366 1.76 -1.50 20.03
N GLY A 367 2.76 -2.27 19.58
CA GLY A 367 4.08 -2.32 20.20
C GLY A 367 4.79 -0.97 20.30
N VAL A 368 4.59 -0.07 19.31
CA VAL A 368 5.16 1.29 19.33
C VAL A 368 4.59 2.14 20.46
N THR A 369 3.39 1.81 20.96
CA THR A 369 2.74 2.53 22.06
C THR A 369 3.18 2.08 23.45
N LEU A 370 3.99 1.03 23.55
CA LEU A 370 4.41 0.40 24.80
C LEU A 370 5.78 0.95 25.24
N THR A 371 5.85 2.24 25.54
CA THR A 371 7.12 2.96 25.80
C THR A 371 7.37 3.21 27.29
N ASP A 372 6.34 3.10 28.14
CA ASP A 372 6.48 3.31 29.58
C ASP A 372 7.02 2.06 30.31
N GLU A 373 7.68 2.25 31.46
CA GLU A 373 8.13 1.13 32.32
C GLU A 373 6.99 0.22 32.78
N LYS A 374 5.82 0.81 33.05
CA LYS A 374 4.60 0.08 33.46
C LYS A 374 4.08 -0.86 32.37
N ASP A 375 4.48 -0.66 31.10
CA ASP A 375 4.03 -1.46 29.97
C ASP A 375 4.81 -2.79 29.85
N ALA A 376 5.73 -3.12 30.78
CA ALA A 376 6.57 -4.31 30.75
C ALA A 376 5.79 -5.62 30.52
N GLY A 377 4.62 -5.79 31.16
CA GLY A 377 3.78 -6.97 30.98
C GLY A 377 3.19 -7.08 29.56
N GLU A 378 2.81 -5.95 28.97
CA GLU A 378 2.28 -5.90 27.60
C GLU A 378 3.40 -6.07 26.56
N ARG A 379 4.60 -5.55 26.83
CA ARG A 379 5.79 -5.80 25.99
C ARG A 379 6.12 -7.28 25.92
N GLU A 380 6.11 -7.94 27.07
CA GLU A 380 6.36 -9.38 27.17
C GLU A 380 5.28 -10.18 26.43
N PHE A 381 4.01 -9.81 26.59
CA PHE A 381 2.92 -10.42 25.83
C PHE A 381 3.12 -10.28 24.31
N VAL A 382 3.36 -9.06 23.81
CA VAL A 382 3.61 -8.80 22.38
C VAL A 382 4.81 -9.60 21.88
N ALA A 383 5.91 -9.62 22.65
CA ALA A 383 7.12 -10.34 22.30
C ALA A 383 6.90 -11.86 22.20
N GLN A 384 6.18 -12.45 23.16
CA GLN A 384 5.86 -13.87 23.16
C GLN A 384 5.00 -14.26 21.95
N ILE A 385 4.02 -13.45 21.57
CA ILE A 385 3.18 -13.75 20.41
C ILE A 385 3.96 -13.62 19.10
N LEU A 386 4.76 -12.56 18.92
CA LEU A 386 5.62 -12.42 17.74
C LEU A 386 6.64 -13.57 17.64
N GLN A 387 7.22 -13.98 18.77
CA GLN A 387 8.11 -15.14 18.82
C GLN A 387 7.37 -16.43 18.43
N ARG A 388 6.16 -16.66 18.94
CA ARG A 388 5.33 -17.82 18.57
C ARG A 388 5.06 -17.83 17.07
N ILE A 389 4.65 -16.69 16.50
CA ILE A 389 4.38 -16.56 15.06
C ILE A 389 5.66 -16.85 14.28
N SER A 390 6.80 -16.28 14.66
CA SER A 390 8.08 -16.47 13.95
C SER A 390 8.56 -17.93 13.87
N THR A 391 8.12 -18.78 14.81
CA THR A 391 8.49 -20.20 14.85
C THR A 391 7.50 -21.09 14.11
N HIS A 392 6.42 -20.53 13.56
CA HIS A 392 5.45 -21.29 12.79
C HIS A 392 6.06 -21.75 11.45
N ARG A 393 5.69 -22.94 10.97
CA ARG A 393 6.28 -23.53 9.75
C ARG A 393 6.10 -22.67 8.50
N ASP A 394 4.97 -21.99 8.43
CA ASP A 394 4.58 -21.11 7.32
C ASP A 394 4.76 -19.62 7.70
N ALA A 395 5.60 -19.34 8.70
CA ALA A 395 5.91 -17.97 9.09
C ALA A 395 6.85 -17.34 8.07
N TYR A 396 6.55 -16.10 7.73
CA TYR A 396 7.51 -15.27 7.05
C TYR A 396 8.54 -14.65 8.02
N TYR A 397 9.55 -13.96 7.50
CA TYR A 397 10.58 -13.32 8.30
C TYR A 397 10.07 -12.09 9.08
N GLY A 398 9.00 -11.45 8.61
CA GLY A 398 8.41 -10.22 9.16
C GLY A 398 8.21 -10.20 10.67
N PRO A 399 7.55 -11.20 11.30
CA PRO A 399 7.39 -11.28 12.75
C PRO A 399 8.71 -11.29 13.54
N THR A 400 9.74 -11.97 13.03
CA THR A 400 11.09 -11.97 13.63
C THR A 400 11.70 -10.58 13.59
N LEU A 401 11.58 -9.90 12.45
CA LEU A 401 12.09 -8.55 12.24
C LEU A 401 11.34 -7.54 13.11
N CYS A 402 10.02 -7.64 13.17
CA CYS A 402 9.14 -6.84 14.02
C CYS A 402 9.54 -6.96 15.50
N LEU A 403 9.72 -8.20 15.98
CA LEU A 403 10.17 -8.45 17.36
C LEU A 403 11.49 -7.75 17.67
N ARG A 404 12.49 -7.88 16.78
CA ARG A 404 13.80 -7.25 16.95
C ARG A 404 13.70 -5.72 16.95
N LYS A 405 12.91 -5.13 16.04
CA LYS A 405 12.68 -3.69 15.95
C LYS A 405 12.05 -3.16 17.23
N LEU A 406 10.97 -3.79 17.69
CA LEU A 406 10.28 -3.40 18.93
C LEU A 406 11.19 -3.50 20.17
N GLN A 407 11.95 -4.59 20.32
CA GLN A 407 12.89 -4.74 21.44
C GLN A 407 13.97 -3.65 21.45
N THR A 408 14.52 -3.33 20.28
CA THR A 408 15.52 -2.25 20.13
C THR A 408 14.89 -0.89 20.45
N PHE A 409 13.69 -0.65 19.94
CA PHE A 409 12.94 0.58 20.17
C PHE A 409 12.61 0.78 21.66
N TRP A 410 12.09 -0.24 22.35
CA TRP A 410 11.81 -0.18 23.79
C TRP A 410 13.06 0.09 24.63
N ALA A 411 14.20 -0.49 24.26
CA ALA A 411 15.48 -0.25 24.92
C ALA A 411 16.02 1.17 24.68
N SER A 412 15.64 1.81 23.58
CA SER A 412 16.12 3.15 23.22
C SER A 412 15.46 4.29 24.01
N GLY A 413 14.29 4.06 24.62
CA GLY A 413 13.49 5.09 25.29
C GLY A 413 12.82 6.10 24.35
N LYS A 414 12.92 5.91 23.03
CA LYS A 414 12.25 6.74 22.03
C LYS A 414 10.75 6.41 21.95
N THR A 415 9.99 7.29 21.30
CA THR A 415 8.51 7.21 21.29
C THR A 415 7.87 7.42 19.91
N GLY A 416 8.62 7.87 18.90
CA GLY A 416 8.07 8.12 17.57
C GLY A 416 7.86 6.84 16.74
N TRP A 417 6.91 6.88 15.80
CA TRP A 417 6.72 5.80 14.83
C TRP A 417 7.99 5.54 14.01
N GLU A 418 8.55 6.61 13.45
CA GLU A 418 9.77 6.57 12.63
C GLU A 418 11.05 6.26 13.45
N ASP A 419 10.99 6.33 14.79
CA ASP A 419 12.08 5.88 15.65
C ASP A 419 12.13 4.35 15.77
N CYS A 420 10.97 3.69 15.64
CA CYS A 420 10.87 2.22 15.64
C CYS A 420 11.08 1.64 14.24
N TYR A 421 10.56 2.30 13.20
CA TYR A 421 10.64 1.87 11.81
C TYR A 421 11.47 2.88 10.99
N ASP A 422 12.73 3.01 11.39
CA ASP A 422 13.73 3.95 10.86
C ASP A 422 14.34 3.56 9.51
N GLU A 423 14.10 2.31 9.09
CA GLU A 423 14.47 1.78 7.78
C GLU A 423 13.32 0.93 7.22
N ALA A 424 13.28 0.79 5.89
CA ALA A 424 12.25 0.00 5.23
C ALA A 424 12.28 -1.46 5.67
N CYS A 425 11.20 -1.93 6.27
CA CYS A 425 11.03 -3.32 6.66
C CYS A 425 9.63 -3.83 6.33
N ALA A 426 9.50 -5.15 6.13
CA ALA A 426 8.23 -5.78 5.79
C ALA A 426 7.73 -6.62 6.99
N VAL A 427 7.15 -5.97 8.00
CA VAL A 427 6.82 -6.59 9.30
C VAL A 427 5.73 -7.67 9.25
N LEU A 428 4.92 -7.69 8.19
CA LEU A 428 3.91 -8.73 7.94
C LEU A 428 4.41 -9.90 7.13
N ALA A 429 5.52 -9.69 6.44
CA ALA A 429 5.78 -10.33 5.18
C ALA A 429 6.85 -11.37 5.25
#